data_AF-A0A180EXY3-F1
#
_entry.id   AF-A0A180EXY3-F1
#
_cell.length_a   1.000
_cell.length_b   1.000
_cell.length_c   1.000
_cell.angle_alpha   90.00
_cell.angle_beta   90.00
_cell.angle_gamma   90.00
#
_symmetry.space_group_name_H-M   'P 1'
#
loop_
_entity.id
_entity.type
_entity.pdbx_description
1 polymer ?
#
loop_
_entity_poly.entity_id
_entity_poly.type
_entity_poly.pdbx_seq_one_letter_code
_entity_poly.pdbx_strand_id
1 'polypeptide(L)' 'MQGELHEYYERKVAEGKNKMSVLNAVRAKLVHRMFAVIRNNQDYQKNYVNALA' A
#
# COMPACT_ATOMS: atom_id res chain seq x y z
N MET A 1 10.00 13.46 2.69
CA MET A 1 8.61 13.04 2.45
C MET A 1 8.59 11.53 2.29
N GLN A 2 8.35 10.82 3.39
CA GLN A 2 8.14 9.39 3.39
C GLN A 2 6.82 9.06 2.66
N GLY A 3 6.74 7.93 1.96
CA GLY A 3 5.52 7.51 1.25
C GLY A 3 4.60 6.63 2.11
N GLU A 4 3.32 6.54 1.76
CA GLU A 4 2.29 5.81 2.53
C GLU A 4 2.68 4.37 2.92
N LEU A 5 3.33 3.62 2.02
CA LEU A 5 3.75 2.25 2.31
C LEU A 5 4.91 2.18 3.31
N HIS A 6 5.78 3.19 3.31
CA HIS A 6 6.87 3.31 4.28
C HIS A 6 6.33 3.67 5.65
N GLU A 7 5.44 4.66 5.73
CA GLU A 7 4.74 5.03 6.98
C GLU A 7 3.94 3.85 7.54
N TYR A 8 3.28 3.07 6.67
CA TYR A 8 2.61 1.83 7.06
C TYR A 8 3.59 0.81 7.66
N TYR A 9 4.76 0.63 7.04
CA TYR A 9 5.79 -0.29 7.52
C TYR A 9 6.29 0.13 8.90
N GLU A 10 6.72 1.39 9.06
CA GLU A 10 7.25 1.90 10.32
C GLU A 10 6.22 1.79 11.45
N ARG A 11 4.97 2.20 11.18
CA ARG A 11 3.88 2.07 12.15
C ARG A 11 3.66 0.62 12.58
N LYS A 12 3.60 -0.33 11.63
CA LYS A 12 3.35 -1.74 11.96
C LYS A 12 4.52 -2.38 12.71
N VAL A 13 5.75 -1.98 12.40
CA VAL A 13 6.93 -2.41 13.18
C VAL A 13 6.90 -1.82 14.60
N ALA A 14 6.51 -0.55 14.75
CA ALA A 14 6.35 0.10 16.05
C ALA A 14 5.23 -0.54 16.90
N GLU A 15 4.18 -1.06 16.28
CA GLU A 15 3.14 -1.88 16.94
C GLU A 15 3.64 -3.28 17.39
N GLY A 16 4.93 -3.60 17.19
CA GLY A 16 5.54 -4.87 17.60
C GLY A 16 5.33 -6.02 16.61
N LYS A 17 4.84 -5.77 15.39
CA LYS A 17 4.69 -6.81 14.39
C LYS A 17 6.05 -7.27 13.86
N ASN A 18 6.16 -8.55 13.55
CA ASN A 18 7.37 -9.11 12.95
C ASN A 18 7.67 -8.43 11.59
N LYS A 19 8.90 -7.93 11.43
CA LYS A 19 9.35 -7.19 10.24
C LYS A 19 9.07 -7.94 8.93
N MET A 20 9.25 -9.27 8.91
CA MET A 20 9.03 -10.09 7.72
C MET A 20 7.54 -10.16 7.35
N SER A 21 6.67 -10.28 8.36
CA SER A 21 5.21 -10.24 8.17
C SER A 21 4.74 -8.87 7.66
N VAL A 22 5.29 -7.77 8.20
CA VAL A 22 4.96 -6.41 7.74
C VAL A 22 5.41 -6.20 6.29
N LEU A 23 6.61 -6.66 5.93
CA LEU A 23 7.09 -6.56 4.55
C LEU A 23 6.21 -7.37 3.59
N ASN A 24 5.74 -8.55 4.01
CA ASN A 24 4.77 -9.32 3.23
C ASN A 24 3.47 -8.54 3.01
N ALA A 25 2.96 -7.87 4.05
CA ALA A 25 1.78 -7.01 3.93
C ALA A 25 2.00 -5.83 2.96
N VAL A 26 3.19 -5.21 2.95
CA VAL A 26 3.55 -4.16 1.99
C VAL A 26 3.54 -4.71 0.55
N ARG A 27 4.12 -5.89 0.30
CA ARG A 27 4.09 -6.54 -1.02
C ARG A 27 2.66 -6.82 -1.47
N ALA A 28 1.82 -7.38 -0.59
CA ALA A 28 0.42 -7.62 -0.89
C ALA A 28 -0.32 -6.33 -1.26
N LYS A 29 -0.09 -5.22 -0.53
CA LYS A 29 -0.66 -3.90 -0.86
C LYS A 29 -0.28 -3.42 -2.26
N LEU A 30 0.98 -3.60 -2.67
CA LEU A 30 1.43 -3.25 -4.02
C LEU A 30 0.71 -4.08 -5.09
N VAL A 31 0.62 -5.40 -4.87
CA VAL A 31 -0.09 -6.31 -5.78
C VAL A 31 -1.55 -5.90 -5.91
N HIS A 32 -2.25 -5.66 -4.80
CA HIS A 32 -3.64 -5.19 -4.83
C HIS A 32 -3.82 -3.89 -5.62
N ARG A 33 -2.88 -2.93 -5.54
CA ARG A 33 -2.93 -1.71 -6.34
C ARG A 33 -2.80 -2.02 -7.83
N MET A 34 -1.85 -2.86 -8.22
CA MET A 34 -1.68 -3.26 -9.62
C MET A 34 -2.95 -3.92 -10.17
N PHE A 35 -3.54 -4.85 -9.41
CA PHE A 35 -4.79 -5.50 -9.78
C PHE A 35 -5.95 -4.51 -9.93
N ALA A 36 -6.07 -3.51 -9.04
CA ALA A 36 -7.11 -2.50 -9.13
C ALA A 36 -6.97 -1.63 -10.40
N VAL A 37 -5.75 -1.18 -10.70
CA VAL A 37 -5.41 -0.38 -11.89
C VAL A 37 -5.73 -1.15 -13.17
N ILE A 38 -5.25 -2.41 -13.27
CA ILE A 38 -5.48 -3.28 -14.43
C ILE A 38 -6.97 -3.58 -14.59
N ARG A 39 -7.66 -3.97 -13.51
CA ARG A 39 -9.09 -4.31 -13.55
C ARG A 39 -9.95 -3.14 -14.01
N ASN A 40 -9.61 -1.93 -13.59
CA ASN A 40 -10.38 -0.74 -13.95
C ASN A 40 -9.97 -0.16 -15.32
N ASN A 41 -8.92 -0.69 -15.95
CA ASN A 41 -8.32 -0.16 -17.18
C ASN A 41 -8.01 1.35 -17.06
N GLN A 42 -7.40 1.74 -15.95
CA GLN A 42 -7.02 3.12 -15.65
C GLN A 42 -5.52 3.21 -15.46
N ASP A 43 -4.93 4.36 -15.76
CA ASP A 43 -3.52 4.62 -15.44
C ASP A 43 -3.32 4.80 -13.94
N TYR A 44 -2.13 4.43 -13.46
CA TYR A 44 -1.79 4.60 -12.05
C TYR A 44 -1.73 6.09 -11.67
N GLN A 45 -2.47 6.46 -10.63
CA GLN A 45 -2.46 7.81 -10.07
C GLN A 45 -1.76 7.81 -8.70
N LYS A 46 -0.66 8.55 -8.57
CA LYS A 46 0.09 8.66 -7.31
C LYS A 46 -0.76 9.22 -6.15
N ASN A 47 -1.60 10.21 -6.46
CA ASN A 47 -2.52 10.84 -5.51
C ASN A 47 -3.96 10.47 -5.90
N TYR A 48 -4.28 9.18 -5.85
CA TYR A 48 -5.63 8.69 -6.15
C TYR A 48 -6.61 9.13 -5.06
N VAL A 49 -7.70 9.79 -5.44
CA VAL A 49 -8.81 10.14 -4.55
C VAL A 49 -9.95 9.18 -4.84
N ASN A 50 -10.35 8.41 -3.83
CA ASN A 50 -11.54 7.59 -3.96
C ASN A 50 -12.76 8.50 -3.87
N ALA A 51 -13.56 8.56 -4.95
CA ALA A 51 -14.76 9.38 -5.02
C ALA A 51 -15.86 9.00 -4.03
N LEU A 52 -15.75 7.81 -3.41
CA LEU A 52 -16.69 7.28 -2.42
C LEU A 52 -16.15 7.32 -0.98
N ALA A 53 -14.91 7.77 -0.76
CA ALA A 53 -14.25 7.79 0.55
C ALA A 53 -14.44 9.12 1.29
#